data_AF-A0A9N7LTW7-F1
#
_entry.id   AF-A0A9N7LTW7-F1
#
_cell.length_a   1.000
_cell.length_b   1.000
_cell.length_c   1.000
_cell.angle_alpha   90.00
_cell.angle_beta   90.00
_cell.angle_gamma   90.00
#
_symmetry.space_group_name_H-M   'P 1'
#
loop_
_entity.id
_entity.type
_entity.pdbx_description
1 polymer ?
#
loop_
_entity_poly.entity_id
_entity_poly.type
_entity_poly.pdbx_seq_one_letter_code
_entity_poly.pdbx_strand_id
1 'polypeptide(L)'
;MAAGWLRHLAGDRIEVRSAGTEPADRINPVAVAAMAELGIDITANTPEVLTGAWVQTSDVVITMGCGDACPYFPGVSYRDWTLADPAGQPLDVVRPIRDDIGERVRALIAELLNEHPDTAQICRG
;
A
#
# COMPACT_ATOMS: atom_id res chain seq x y z
N MET A 1 0.51 4.58 5.51
CA MET A 1 0.92 5.58 4.50
C MET A 1 0.74 5.06 3.08
N ALA A 2 1.32 3.91 2.69
CA ALA A 2 1.22 3.36 1.31
C ALA A 2 -0.22 3.24 0.78
N ALA A 3 -1.12 2.60 1.54
CA ALA A 3 -2.53 2.49 1.14
C ALA A 3 -3.22 3.87 0.98
N GLY A 4 -2.87 4.85 1.83
CA GLY A 4 -3.37 6.22 1.72
C GLY A 4 -2.94 6.90 0.43
N TRP A 5 -1.65 6.79 0.08
CA TRP A 5 -1.12 7.25 -1.20
C TRP A 5 -1.83 6.60 -2.38
N LEU A 6 -2.00 5.28 -2.35
CA LEU A 6 -2.56 4.54 -3.47
C LEU A 6 -4.04 4.89 -3.67
N ARG A 7 -4.86 4.98 -2.61
CA ARG A 7 -6.24 5.46 -2.72
C ARG A 7 -6.31 6.88 -3.26
N HIS A 8 -5.45 7.78 -2.77
CA HIS A 8 -5.43 9.17 -3.20
C HIS A 8 -5.09 9.34 -4.69
N LEU A 9 -4.15 8.54 -5.20
CA LEU A 9 -3.65 8.68 -6.58
C LEU A 9 -4.40 7.80 -7.60
N ALA A 10 -4.78 6.58 -7.21
CA ALA A 10 -5.44 5.63 -8.11
C ALA A 10 -6.98 5.77 -8.10
N GLY A 11 -7.58 6.25 -7.02
CA GLY A 11 -9.02 6.20 -6.82
C GLY A 11 -9.54 4.76 -6.91
N ASP A 12 -10.66 4.57 -7.61
CA ASP A 12 -11.30 3.25 -7.75
C ASP A 12 -10.65 2.35 -8.81
N ARG A 13 -9.57 2.80 -9.46
CA ARG A 13 -8.88 2.02 -10.51
C ARG A 13 -8.09 0.84 -9.96
N ILE A 14 -7.70 0.90 -8.68
CA ILE A 14 -6.96 -0.16 -8.00
C ILE A 14 -7.58 -0.37 -6.63
N GLU A 15 -8.05 -1.58 -6.37
CA GLU A 15 -8.51 -1.96 -5.03
C GLU A 15 -7.29 -2.08 -4.09
N VAL A 16 -7.38 -1.47 -2.91
CA VAL A 16 -6.29 -1.51 -1.94
C VAL A 16 -6.73 -1.88 -0.55
N ARG A 17 -6.05 -2.88 -0.02
CA ARG A 17 -6.19 -3.39 1.32
C ARG A 17 -4.85 -3.24 2.04
N SER A 18 -4.90 -2.99 3.34
CA SER A 18 -3.70 -2.92 4.17
C SER A 18 -3.94 -3.68 5.46
N ALA A 19 -2.97 -4.50 5.85
CA ALA A 19 -3.03 -5.28 7.06
C ALA A 19 -1.65 -5.38 7.70
N GLY A 20 -1.62 -5.60 9.02
CA GLY A 20 -0.41 -5.88 9.77
C GLY A 20 -0.38 -7.35 10.21
N THR A 21 0.82 -7.90 10.44
CA THR A 21 1.00 -9.18 11.14
C THR A 21 0.68 -9.03 12.62
N GLU A 22 1.08 -7.90 13.21
CA GLU A 22 0.72 -7.46 14.56
C GLU A 22 0.05 -6.09 14.44
N PRO A 23 -1.28 -6.02 14.24
CA PRO A 23 -1.96 -4.75 14.10
C PRO A 23 -1.87 -3.98 15.42
N ALA A 24 -1.32 -2.76 15.35
CA ALA A 24 -1.34 -1.84 16.48
C ALA A 24 -2.79 -1.43 16.79
N ASP A 25 -3.07 -1.11 18.06
CA ASP A 25 -4.40 -0.67 18.51
C ASP A 25 -4.89 0.63 17.83
N ARG A 26 -3.96 1.40 17.26
CA ARG A 26 -4.23 2.67 16.59
C ARG A 26 -3.22 2.94 15.48
N ILE A 27 -3.64 3.75 14.50
CA ILE A 27 -2.73 4.31 13.51
C ILE A 27 -1.71 5.21 14.20
N ASN A 28 -0.45 5.15 13.78
CA ASN A 28 0.60 6.05 14.26
C ASN A 28 0.20 7.52 14.01
N PRO A 29 0.01 8.35 15.07
CA PRO A 29 -0.43 9.74 14.93
C PRO A 29 0.58 10.60 14.17
N VAL A 30 1.88 10.26 14.22
CA VAL A 30 2.90 10.97 13.44
C VAL A 30 2.73 10.70 11.94
N ALA A 31 2.39 9.46 11.56
CA ALA A 31 2.06 9.13 10.19
C ALA A 31 0.77 9.83 9.73
N VAL A 32 -0.22 9.98 10.60
CA VAL A 32 -1.44 10.78 10.31
C VAL A 32 -1.05 12.23 10.03
N ALA A 33 -0.27 12.86 10.92
CA ALA A 33 0.18 14.23 10.74
C ALA A 33 0.98 14.41 9.44
N ALA A 34 1.90 13.50 9.14
CA ALA A 34 2.71 13.54 7.92
C ALA A 34 1.86 13.43 6.65
N MET A 35 0.85 12.56 6.61
CA MET A 35 -0.04 12.44 5.45
C MET A 35 -0.99 13.63 5.33
N ALA A 36 -1.45 14.20 6.45
CA ALA A 36 -2.32 15.37 6.47
C ALA A 36 -1.66 16.63 5.88
N GLU A 37 -0.33 16.77 5.99
CA GLU A 37 0.43 17.84 5.29
C GLU A 37 0.23 17.81 3.76
N LEU A 38 -0.08 16.64 3.20
CA LEU A 38 -0.35 16.46 1.77
C LEU A 38 -1.85 16.44 1.44
N GLY A 39 -2.72 16.70 2.42
CA GLY A 39 -4.17 16.60 2.27
C GLY A 39 -4.69 15.16 2.17
N ILE A 40 -3.90 14.17 2.58
CA ILE A 40 -4.28 12.75 2.55
C ILE A 40 -4.70 12.31 3.94
N ASP A 41 -6.00 12.09 4.12
CA ASP A 41 -6.52 11.50 5.35
C ASP A 41 -6.36 9.98 5.35
N ILE A 42 -5.64 9.47 6.36
CA ILE A 42 -5.46 8.03 6.58
C ILE A 42 -6.18 7.53 7.84
N THR A 43 -6.92 8.38 8.55
CA THR A 43 -7.56 8.07 9.83
C THR A 43 -8.76 7.12 9.69
N ALA A 44 -9.38 7.10 8.52
CA ALA A 44 -10.44 6.15 8.18
C ALA A 44 -9.93 4.70 8.02
N ASN A 45 -8.61 4.46 8.07
CA ASN A 45 -8.08 3.11 8.00
C ASN A 45 -8.13 2.43 9.36
N THR A 46 -8.76 1.26 9.42
CA THR A 46 -8.69 0.41 10.61
C THR A 46 -7.52 -0.57 10.44
N PRO A 47 -6.63 -0.73 11.43
CA PRO A 47 -5.66 -1.81 11.43
C PRO A 47 -6.38 -3.16 11.38
N GLU A 48 -6.14 -3.92 10.32
CA GLU A 48 -6.73 -5.25 10.12
C GLU A 48 -5.64 -6.32 10.13
N VAL A 49 -6.03 -7.54 10.50
CA VAL A 49 -5.14 -8.72 10.47
C VAL A 49 -5.06 -9.25 9.05
N LEU A 50 -3.84 -9.56 8.60
CA LEU A 50 -3.65 -10.15 7.28
C LEU A 50 -4.26 -11.55 7.24
N THR A 51 -5.18 -11.79 6.31
CA THR A 51 -5.74 -13.13 6.08
C THR A 51 -5.19 -13.71 4.77
N GLY A 52 -4.98 -15.03 4.73
CA GLY A 52 -4.52 -15.70 3.51
C GLY A 52 -5.48 -15.52 2.32
N ALA A 53 -6.78 -15.37 2.57
CA ALA A 53 -7.77 -15.09 1.53
C ALA A 53 -7.54 -13.74 0.83
N TRP A 54 -7.08 -12.73 1.55
CA TRP A 54 -6.74 -11.43 0.95
C TRP A 54 -5.51 -11.54 0.07
N VAL A 55 -4.47 -12.24 0.54
CA VAL A 55 -3.26 -12.48 -0.23
C VAL A 55 -3.59 -13.24 -1.52
N GLN A 56 -4.38 -14.31 -1.42
CA GLN A 56 -4.77 -15.14 -2.56
C GLN A 56 -5.57 -14.40 -3.64
N THR A 57 -6.35 -13.38 -3.25
CA THR A 57 -7.19 -12.60 -4.16
C THR A 57 -6.54 -11.32 -4.67
N SER A 58 -5.28 -11.09 -4.32
CA SER A 58 -4.53 -9.90 -4.75
C SER A 58 -3.65 -10.20 -5.95
N ASP A 59 -3.59 -9.29 -6.92
CA ASP A 59 -2.63 -9.39 -8.03
C ASP A 59 -1.20 -9.12 -7.56
N VAL A 60 -1.05 -8.16 -6.63
CA VAL A 60 0.24 -7.75 -6.06
C VAL A 60 0.16 -7.66 -4.55
N VAL A 61 1.18 -8.17 -3.87
CA VAL A 61 1.39 -8.06 -2.43
C VAL A 61 2.70 -7.36 -2.15
N ILE A 62 2.63 -6.23 -1.45
CA ILE A 62 3.80 -5.45 -1.04
C ILE A 62 4.09 -5.71 0.44
N THR A 63 5.27 -6.25 0.75
CA THR A 63 5.78 -6.36 2.11
C THR A 63 6.63 -5.14 2.46
N MET A 64 6.55 -4.67 3.70
CA MET A 64 7.29 -3.50 4.20
C MET A 64 7.89 -3.84 5.58
N GLY A 65 8.72 -4.88 5.66
CA GLY A 65 9.43 -5.26 6.88
C GLY A 65 8.82 -6.41 7.71
N CYS A 66 7.76 -7.07 7.24
CA CYS A 66 7.18 -8.24 7.93
C CYS A 66 7.79 -9.60 7.52
N GLY A 67 8.69 -9.64 6.53
CA GLY A 67 9.35 -10.86 6.05
C GLY A 67 8.40 -11.94 5.48
N ASP A 68 8.83 -13.20 5.58
CA ASP A 68 8.19 -14.44 5.08
C ASP A 68 6.87 -14.83 5.77
N ALA A 69 6.26 -13.94 6.55
CA ALA A 69 5.03 -14.23 7.30
C ALA A 69 3.79 -14.40 6.39
N CYS A 70 3.90 -14.04 5.11
CA CYS A 70 2.81 -14.15 4.15
C CYS A 70 2.80 -15.55 3.50
N PRO A 71 1.69 -16.30 3.54
CA PRO A 71 1.58 -17.54 2.78
C PRO A 71 1.73 -17.27 1.28
N TYR A 72 2.49 -18.13 0.60
CA TYR A 72 2.73 -18.04 -0.84
C TYR A 72 1.56 -18.62 -1.63
N PHE A 73 1.06 -17.86 -2.60
CA PHE A 73 0.03 -18.27 -3.54
C PHE A 73 0.54 -18.09 -4.98
N PRO A 74 0.46 -19.13 -5.84
CA PRO A 74 0.80 -19.00 -7.25
C PRO A 74 -0.06 -17.95 -7.95
N GLY A 75 0.55 -17.15 -8.83
CA GLY A 75 -0.13 -16.09 -9.60
C GLY A 75 -0.15 -14.72 -8.90
N VAL A 76 0.16 -14.66 -7.61
CA VAL A 76 0.31 -13.41 -6.87
C VAL A 76 1.74 -12.89 -7.04
N SER A 77 1.87 -11.61 -7.38
CA SER A 77 3.16 -10.93 -7.51
C SER A 77 3.59 -10.36 -6.15
N TYR A 78 4.61 -10.96 -5.53
CA TYR A 78 5.16 -10.49 -4.26
C TYR A 78 6.31 -9.52 -4.49
N ARG A 79 6.32 -8.40 -3.77
CA ARG A 79 7.38 -7.39 -3.79
C ARG A 79 7.75 -6.98 -2.38
N ASP A 80 9.03 -6.84 -2.10
CA ASP A 80 9.51 -6.34 -0.82
C ASP A 80 10.04 -4.91 -0.98
N TRP A 81 9.46 -3.98 -0.21
CA TRP A 81 9.93 -2.62 -0.12
C TRP A 81 10.71 -2.45 1.18
N THR A 82 12.03 -2.46 1.05
CA THR A 82 12.93 -2.08 2.15
C THR A 82 12.76 -0.58 2.44
N LEU A 83 12.10 -0.28 3.55
CA LEU A 83 11.79 1.07 4.01
C LEU A 83 12.25 1.23 5.46
N ALA A 84 12.59 2.46 5.86
CA ALA A 84 12.79 2.76 7.27
C ALA A 84 11.45 2.71 8.02
N ASP A 85 11.48 2.21 9.26
CA ASP A 85 10.27 2.11 10.10
C ASP A 85 9.92 3.48 10.70
N PRO A 86 8.73 4.05 10.42
CA PRO A 86 8.28 5.31 11.01
C PRO A 86 7.80 5.16 12.47
N ALA A 87 7.69 3.95 13.01
CA ALA A 87 7.22 3.73 14.38
C ALA A 87 8.17 4.38 15.41
N GLY A 88 7.59 5.16 16.32
CA GLY A 88 8.34 5.87 17.37
C GLY A 88 9.25 7.01 16.86
N GLN A 89 9.28 7.28 15.55
CA GLN A 89 10.11 8.32 14.97
C GLN A 89 9.43 9.70 15.01
N PRO A 90 10.20 10.80 15.11
CA PRO A 90 9.67 12.15 15.04
C PRO A 90 9.24 12.52 13.60
N LEU A 91 8.41 13.54 13.47
CA LEU A 91 7.76 13.93 12.21
C LEU A 91 8.75 14.24 11.08
N ASP A 92 9.87 14.88 11.40
CA ASP A 92 10.95 15.19 10.47
C ASP A 92 11.61 13.95 9.86
N VAL A 93 11.68 12.84 10.61
CA VAL A 93 12.13 11.54 10.11
C VAL A 93 11.03 10.81 9.34
N VAL A 94 9.76 10.98 9.72
CA VAL A 94 8.64 10.34 9.03
C VAL A 94 8.34 10.96 7.65
N ARG A 95 8.61 12.25 7.45
CA ARG A 95 8.42 12.94 6.15
C ARG A 95 9.19 12.29 4.99
N PRO A 96 10.52 12.08 5.05
CA PRO A 96 11.24 11.42 3.96
C PRO A 96 10.76 9.99 3.72
N ILE A 97 10.35 9.26 4.76
CA ILE A 97 9.75 7.92 4.63
C ILE A 97 8.42 7.99 3.87
N ARG A 98 7.55 8.96 4.22
CA ARG A 98 6.29 9.23 3.51
C ARG A 98 6.53 9.50 2.03
N ASP A 99 7.56 10.28 1.72
CA ASP A 99 7.86 10.72 0.35
C ASP A 99 8.42 9.56 -0.49
N ASP A 100 9.34 8.74 0.06
CA ASP A 100 9.83 7.50 -0.56
C ASP A 100 8.68 6.53 -0.87
N ILE A 101 7.79 6.31 0.11
CA ILE A 101 6.57 5.51 -0.11
C ILE A 101 5.72 6.08 -1.25
N GLY A 102 5.59 7.41 -1.33
CA GLY A 102 4.83 8.08 -2.38
C GLY A 102 5.43 7.86 -3.77
N GLU A 103 6.76 7.88 -3.90
CA GLU A 103 7.45 7.60 -5.17
C GLU A 103 7.25 6.17 -5.63
N ARG A 104 7.40 5.20 -4.71
CA ARG A 104 7.17 3.78 -5.00
C ARG A 104 5.73 3.49 -5.39
N VAL A 105 4.76 4.12 -4.72
CA VAL A 105 3.34 4.00 -5.07
C VAL A 105 3.07 4.57 -6.46
N ARG A 106 3.64 5.73 -6.82
CA ARG A 106 3.51 6.29 -8.18
C ARG A 106 4.05 5.34 -9.24
N ALA A 107 5.22 4.75 -9.00
CA ALA A 107 5.80 3.77 -9.90
C ALA A 107 4.91 2.53 -10.05
N LEU A 108 4.41 1.99 -8.94
CA LEU A 108 3.50 0.84 -8.93
C LEU A 108 2.19 1.12 -9.69
N ILE A 109 1.59 2.29 -9.50
CA ILE A 109 0.38 2.68 -10.24
C ILE A 109 0.67 2.77 -11.73
N ALA A 110 1.81 3.36 -12.12
CA ALA A 110 2.20 3.44 -13.52
C ALA A 110 2.41 2.05 -14.12
N GLU A 111 3.07 1.14 -13.42
CA GLU A 111 3.22 -0.28 -13.83
C GLU A 111 1.85 -0.93 -14.04
N LEU A 112 1.00 -0.97 -13.00
CA LEU A 112 -0.28 -1.68 -13.03
C LEU A 112 -1.28 -1.12 -14.04
N LEU A 113 -1.27 0.20 -14.28
CA LEU A 113 -2.19 0.81 -15.24
C LEU A 113 -1.64 0.85 -16.67
N ASN A 114 -0.32 0.78 -16.86
CA ASN A 114 0.28 0.70 -18.18
C ASN A 114 0.39 -0.75 -18.69
N GLU A 115 0.45 -1.74 -17.80
CA GLU A 115 0.35 -3.16 -18.13
C GLU A 115 -1.09 -3.62 -18.40
N HIS A 116 -2.09 -2.82 -18.01
CA HIS A 116 -3.50 -3.03 -18.34
C HIS A 116 -4.04 -2.04 -19.40
N PRO A 117 -3.50 -1.97 -20.64
CA PRO A 117 -4.13 -1.15 -21.66
C PRO A 117 -5.44 -1.75 -22.20
N ASP A 118 -5.76 -3.04 -22.00
CA ASP A 118 -6.84 -3.61 -22.81
C ASP A 118 -7.51 -4.92 -22.31
N THR A 119 -8.62 -4.78 -21.59
CA THR A 119 -9.72 -5.77 -21.61
C THR A 119 -10.96 -5.18 -22.29
N ALA A 120 -10.83 -4.03 -22.97
CA ALA A 120 -11.94 -3.32 -23.60
C ALA A 120 -11.99 -3.48 -25.14
N GLN A 121 -10.97 -4.07 -25.77
CA GLN A 121 -10.86 -4.24 -27.22
C GLN A 121 -10.99 -5.71 -27.67
N ILE A 122 -11.86 -6.49 -27.02
CA ILE A 122 -12.20 -7.85 -27.50
C ILE A 122 -13.58 -7.93 -28.17
N CYS A 123 -14.42 -6.88 -28.10
CA CYS A 123 -15.80 -6.93 -28.63
C CYS A 123 -16.12 -5.85 -29.69
N ARG A 124 -15.20 -5.54 -30.60
CA ARG A 124 -15.56 -4.86 -31.86
C ARG A 124 -15.17 -5.73 -33.06
N GLY A 125 -16.04 -6.69 -33.35
CA GLY A 125 -16.15 -7.40 -34.63
C GLY A 125 -17.50 -7.12 -35.25
#